data_AF-A0A6V8K309-F1
#
_entry.id   AF-A0A6V8K309-F1
#
_cell.length_a   1.000
_cell.length_b   1.000
_cell.length_c   1.000
_cell.angle_alpha   90.00
_cell.angle_beta   90.00
_cell.angle_gamma   90.00
#
_symmetry.space_group_name_H-M   'P 1'
#
loop_
_entity.id
_entity.type
_entity.pdbx_description
1 polymer ?
#
loop_
_entity_poly.entity_id
_entity_poly.type
_entity_poly.pdbx_seq_one_letter_code
_entity_poly.pdbx_strand_id
1 'polypeptide(L)'
;MIDRVIADRPARRSPRIRGHERRLLPIGQPKPRQAPPGGWKVACRCGWQALAPTPTRARSEALYSQHVAEARSQELPICAHCQQQKPRADMSKGSPHLCKPCRNAATRAWAEANPSQWERNQRRSYLRRKYGMTEADYDALLEAQGGLCAICGGPPGDSRGFRPHIDHCHKTGRVRGILCNLCNQGLGGLRDDPEILRSAIAYLLRHREAA
;
A
#
# COMPACT_ATOMS: atom_id res chain seq x y z
N MET A 1 31.94 8.63 1.91
CA MET A 1 31.25 7.76 0.94
C MET A 1 30.85 6.49 1.68
N ILE A 2 29.54 6.30 1.89
CA ILE A 2 28.98 5.21 2.69
C ILE A 2 28.66 4.08 1.72
N ASP A 3 29.56 3.13 1.55
CA ASP A 3 29.26 1.90 0.80
C ASP A 3 28.70 0.85 1.75
N ARG A 4 27.37 0.77 1.74
CA ARG A 4 26.59 -0.31 2.37
C ARG A 4 26.91 -1.62 1.65
N VAL A 5 27.64 -2.48 2.35
CA VAL A 5 27.70 -3.93 2.09
C VAL A 5 26.28 -4.47 2.01
N ILE A 6 25.87 -4.89 0.82
CA ILE A 6 24.62 -5.61 0.61
C ILE A 6 24.81 -6.98 1.26
N ALA A 7 24.27 -7.13 2.47
CA ALA A 7 24.20 -8.38 3.17
C ALA A 7 23.46 -9.42 2.30
N ASP A 8 24.11 -10.57 2.15
CA ASP A 8 23.66 -11.74 1.42
C ASP A 8 22.23 -12.12 1.84
N ARG A 9 21.28 -11.98 0.93
CA ARG A 9 19.87 -12.31 1.17
C ARG A 9 19.77 -13.83 1.17
N PRO A 10 19.35 -14.50 2.27
CA PRO A 10 19.20 -15.95 2.24
C PRO A 10 18.22 -16.33 1.12
N ALA A 11 18.62 -17.32 0.31
CA ALA A 11 17.80 -17.88 -0.76
C ALA A 11 16.38 -18.09 -0.24
N ARG A 12 15.40 -17.45 -0.88
CA ARG A 12 13.99 -17.52 -0.49
C ARG A 12 13.62 -19.00 -0.34
N ARG A 13 13.24 -19.43 0.88
CA ARG A 13 12.75 -20.80 1.13
C ARG A 13 11.71 -21.14 0.07
N SER A 14 11.86 -22.28 -0.62
CA SER A 14 10.91 -22.72 -1.64
C SER A 14 9.48 -22.69 -1.08
N PRO A 15 8.48 -22.24 -1.86
CA PRO A 15 7.09 -22.17 -1.39
C PRO A 15 6.65 -23.53 -0.86
N ARG A 16 6.11 -23.57 0.38
CA ARG A 16 5.54 -24.81 0.94
C ARG A 16 4.09 -24.91 0.47
N ILE A 17 3.83 -25.84 -0.45
CA ILE A 17 2.48 -26.28 -0.79
C ILE A 17 2.26 -27.62 -0.08
N ARG A 18 1.09 -27.81 0.53
CA ARG A 18 0.76 -29.08 1.20
C ARG A 18 0.88 -30.21 0.17
N GLY A 19 1.56 -31.31 0.52
CA GLY A 19 1.79 -32.44 -0.39
C GLY A 19 2.97 -32.28 -1.35
N HIS A 20 3.56 -31.08 -1.48
CA HIS A 20 4.75 -30.85 -2.30
C HIS A 20 5.99 -30.73 -1.42
N GLU A 21 6.78 -31.81 -1.36
CA GLU A 21 8.06 -31.85 -0.67
C GLU A 21 9.16 -32.37 -1.60
N ARG A 22 10.28 -31.64 -1.65
CA ARG A 22 11.41 -31.95 -2.52
C ARG A 22 12.18 -33.16 -2.01
N ARG A 23 12.46 -34.09 -2.91
CA ARG A 23 13.38 -35.21 -2.73
C ARG A 23 14.53 -35.07 -3.73
N LEU A 24 15.74 -35.35 -3.26
CA LEU A 24 16.94 -35.39 -4.10
C LEU A 24 17.42 -36.84 -4.16
N LEU A 25 17.40 -37.41 -5.36
CA LEU A 25 17.83 -38.77 -5.62
C LEU A 25 19.24 -38.71 -6.25
N PRO A 26 20.29 -39.19 -5.57
CA PRO A 26 21.65 -39.16 -6.11
C PRO A 26 21.79 -40.13 -7.30
N ILE A 27 22.48 -39.72 -8.37
CA ILE A 27 22.85 -40.59 -9.47
C ILE A 27 24.31 -41.03 -9.28
N GLY A 28 24.48 -42.31 -8.95
CA GLY A 28 25.76 -42.88 -8.53
C GLY A 28 25.98 -42.77 -7.02
N GLN A 29 26.91 -43.56 -6.50
CA GLN A 29 27.18 -43.60 -5.05
C GLN A 29 27.89 -42.30 -4.61
N PRO A 30 27.31 -41.53 -3.67
CA PRO A 30 27.95 -40.34 -3.15
C PRO A 30 29.14 -40.71 -2.25
N LYS A 31 30.28 -40.05 -2.45
CA LYS A 31 31.43 -40.12 -1.54
C LYS A 31 31.29 -39.09 -0.42
N PRO A 32 31.91 -39.30 0.76
CA PRO A 32 31.86 -38.34 1.86
C PRO A 32 32.26 -36.93 1.41
N ARG A 33 31.44 -35.93 1.74
CA ARG A 33 31.64 -34.50 1.40
C ARG A 33 31.68 -34.19 -0.10
N GLN A 34 31.29 -35.11 -0.98
CA GLN A 34 31.29 -34.92 -2.44
C GLN A 34 29.88 -35.09 -3.01
N ALA A 35 29.60 -34.37 -4.10
CA ALA A 35 28.36 -34.58 -4.85
C ALA A 35 28.41 -35.95 -5.56
N PRO A 36 27.25 -36.61 -5.76
CA PRO A 36 27.16 -37.82 -6.57
C PRO A 36 27.68 -37.55 -8.00
N PRO A 37 28.45 -38.49 -8.62
CA PRO A 37 29.09 -38.26 -9.92
C PRO A 37 28.12 -37.90 -11.05
N GLY A 38 26.91 -38.47 -11.04
CA GLY A 38 25.85 -38.18 -12.01
C GLY A 38 24.92 -37.04 -11.59
N GLY A 39 25.22 -36.34 -10.50
CA GLY A 39 24.39 -35.28 -9.94
C GLY A 39 23.12 -35.79 -9.26
N TRP A 40 22.09 -34.94 -9.21
CA TRP A 40 20.84 -35.20 -8.50
C TRP A 40 19.66 -35.24 -9.46
N LYS A 41 18.85 -36.31 -9.39
CA LYS A 41 17.50 -36.32 -9.96
C LYS A 41 16.53 -35.74 -8.94
N VAL A 42 15.82 -34.69 -9.33
CA VAL A 42 14.87 -34.00 -8.45
C VAL A 42 13.52 -34.70 -8.53
N ALA A 43 12.90 -34.96 -7.38
CA ALA A 43 11.57 -35.51 -7.29
C ALA A 43 10.71 -34.73 -6.27
N CYS A 44 9.40 -34.90 -6.35
CA CYS A 44 8.43 -34.34 -5.43
C CYS A 44 7.57 -35.45 -4.83
N ARG A 45 7.17 -35.30 -3.57
CA ARG A 45 6.24 -36.22 -2.88
C ARG A 45 4.91 -36.40 -3.63
N CYS A 46 4.48 -35.43 -4.44
CA CYS A 46 3.27 -35.53 -5.27
C CYS A 46 3.41 -36.49 -6.47
N GLY A 47 4.56 -37.16 -6.64
CA GLY A 47 4.83 -38.09 -7.75
C GLY A 47 5.59 -37.47 -8.92
N TRP A 48 5.78 -36.15 -8.95
CA TRP A 48 6.57 -35.48 -10.00
C TRP A 48 8.06 -35.83 -9.92
N GLN A 49 8.70 -36.03 -11.06
CA GLN A 49 10.14 -36.22 -11.19
C GLN A 49 10.69 -35.40 -12.35
N ALA A 50 11.84 -34.77 -12.16
CA ALA A 50 12.57 -34.11 -13.22
C ALA A 50 13.07 -35.14 -14.25
N LEU A 51 12.90 -34.82 -15.54
CA LEU A 51 13.31 -35.67 -16.65
C LEU A 51 14.84 -35.85 -16.70
N ALA A 52 15.58 -34.77 -16.46
CA ALA A 52 17.04 -34.76 -16.49
C ALA A 52 17.64 -34.57 -15.09
N PRO A 53 18.81 -35.16 -14.81
CA PRO A 53 19.56 -34.84 -13.61
C PRO A 53 20.10 -33.42 -13.63
N THR A 54 20.33 -32.89 -12.43
CA THR A 54 20.92 -31.57 -12.22
C THR A 54 22.31 -31.70 -11.61
N PRO A 55 23.31 -30.99 -12.14
CA PRO A 55 24.69 -31.10 -11.68
C PRO A 55 24.93 -30.39 -10.34
N THR A 56 24.06 -29.45 -9.97
CA THR A 56 24.19 -28.67 -8.74
C THR A 56 22.89 -28.61 -7.97
N ARG A 57 22.99 -28.51 -6.64
CA ARG A 57 21.84 -28.33 -5.75
C ARG A 57 21.00 -27.09 -6.09
N ALA A 58 21.64 -26.00 -6.51
CA ALA A 58 20.95 -24.77 -6.89
C ALA A 58 20.05 -24.97 -8.12
N ARG A 59 20.54 -25.70 -9.14
CA ARG A 59 19.70 -26.09 -10.30
C ARG A 59 18.56 -27.01 -9.86
N SER A 60 18.82 -27.92 -8.91
CA SER A 60 17.76 -28.75 -8.32
C SER A 60 16.69 -27.92 -7.58
N GLU A 61 17.08 -26.83 -6.92
CA GLU A 61 16.17 -25.89 -6.22
C GLU A 61 15.31 -25.11 -7.20
N ALA A 62 15.91 -24.64 -8.30
CA ALA A 62 15.20 -23.91 -9.34
C ALA A 62 14.13 -24.77 -10.01
N LEU A 63 14.49 -25.98 -10.48
CA LEU A 63 13.53 -26.89 -11.13
C LEU A 63 12.38 -27.28 -10.20
N TYR A 64 12.69 -27.62 -8.95
CA TYR A 64 11.65 -27.91 -7.97
C TYR A 64 10.73 -26.69 -7.73
N SER A 65 11.31 -25.49 -7.64
CA SER A 65 10.53 -24.26 -7.45
C SER A 65 9.60 -23.96 -8.63
N GLN A 66 10.03 -24.27 -9.86
CA GLN A 66 9.19 -24.18 -11.05
C GLN A 66 8.02 -25.18 -10.98
N HIS A 67 8.29 -26.45 -10.68
CA HIS A 67 7.24 -27.45 -10.50
C HIS A 67 6.19 -27.03 -9.45
N VAL A 68 6.66 -26.53 -8.29
CA VAL A 68 5.77 -26.05 -7.23
C VAL A 68 4.98 -24.83 -7.70
N ALA A 69 5.56 -23.94 -8.50
CA ALA A 69 4.84 -22.80 -9.07
C ALA A 69 3.76 -23.24 -10.07
N GLU A 70 4.04 -24.23 -10.92
CA GLU A 70 3.09 -24.82 -11.87
C GLU A 70 1.94 -25.52 -11.13
N ALA A 71 2.23 -26.38 -10.16
CA ALA A 71 1.21 -27.02 -9.32
C ALA A 71 0.34 -25.97 -8.59
N ARG A 72 0.96 -24.91 -8.08
CA ARG A 72 0.26 -23.78 -7.44
C ARG A 72 -0.67 -23.03 -8.39
N SER A 73 -0.35 -23.03 -9.68
CA SER A 73 -1.14 -22.37 -10.73
C SER A 73 -2.33 -23.22 -11.17
N GLN A 74 -2.22 -24.54 -11.06
CA GLN A 74 -3.27 -25.51 -11.37
C GLN A 74 -4.28 -25.64 -10.21
N GLU A 75 -3.83 -25.52 -8.95
CA GLU A 75 -4.74 -25.51 -7.79
C GLU A 75 -5.36 -24.12 -7.55
N LEU A 76 -6.64 -24.00 -7.92
CA LEU A 76 -7.44 -22.83 -7.60
C LEU A 76 -7.68 -22.73 -6.07
N PRO A 77 -7.31 -21.61 -5.42
CA PRO A 77 -7.61 -21.42 -4.00
C PRO A 77 -9.12 -21.41 -3.73
N ILE A 78 -9.49 -21.93 -2.57
CA ILE A 78 -10.87 -21.94 -2.07
C ILE A 78 -11.09 -20.70 -1.19
N CYS A 79 -12.16 -19.95 -1.45
CA CYS A 79 -12.59 -18.87 -0.57
C CYS A 79 -13.16 -19.42 0.74
N ALA A 80 -12.63 -19.01 1.89
CA ALA A 80 -13.09 -19.46 3.20
C ALA A 80 -14.54 -19.03 3.54
N HIS A 81 -15.09 -18.05 2.83
CA HIS A 81 -16.46 -17.58 3.04
C HIS A 81 -17.48 -18.26 2.12
N CYS A 82 -17.28 -18.18 0.79
CA CYS A 82 -18.24 -18.75 -0.17
C CYS A 82 -17.88 -20.18 -0.64
N GLN A 83 -16.76 -20.73 -0.15
CA GLN A 83 -16.28 -22.09 -0.42
C GLN A 83 -16.04 -22.45 -1.89
N GLN A 84 -16.08 -21.48 -2.79
CA GLN A 84 -15.79 -21.67 -4.21
C GLN A 84 -14.29 -21.63 -4.49
N GLN A 85 -13.84 -22.51 -5.39
CA GLN A 85 -12.54 -22.40 -6.03
C GLN A 85 -12.52 -21.20 -6.97
N LYS A 86 -11.50 -20.35 -6.88
CA LYS A 86 -11.37 -19.15 -7.72
C LYS A 86 -9.95 -18.95 -8.22
N PRO A 87 -9.76 -18.30 -9.39
CA PRO A 87 -8.45 -17.85 -9.81
C PRO A 87 -7.75 -17.03 -8.72
N ARG A 88 -6.43 -17.18 -8.58
CA ARG A 88 -5.65 -16.38 -7.62
C ARG A 88 -5.81 -14.88 -7.85
N ALA A 89 -6.04 -14.47 -9.10
CA ALA A 89 -6.34 -13.09 -9.46
C ALA A 89 -7.61 -12.55 -8.79
N ASP A 90 -8.58 -13.40 -8.46
CA ASP A 90 -9.86 -13.06 -7.83
C ASP A 90 -9.82 -13.13 -6.31
N MET A 91 -8.70 -13.58 -5.75
CA MET A 91 -8.46 -13.56 -4.32
C MET A 91 -8.00 -12.17 -3.85
N SER A 92 -8.34 -11.82 -2.62
CA SER A 92 -7.93 -10.54 -2.02
C SER A 92 -6.43 -10.54 -1.70
N LYS A 93 -5.71 -9.48 -2.09
CA LYS A 93 -4.29 -9.31 -1.74
C LYS A 93 -4.06 -9.19 -0.22
N GLY A 94 -4.96 -8.50 0.49
CA GLY A 94 -4.84 -8.28 1.95
C GLY A 94 -5.41 -9.42 2.80
N SER A 95 -6.23 -10.29 2.21
CA SER A 95 -6.84 -11.43 2.89
C SER A 95 -6.91 -12.61 1.92
N PRO A 96 -5.79 -13.31 1.66
CA PRO A 96 -5.70 -14.30 0.57
C PRO A 96 -6.63 -15.52 0.69
N HIS A 97 -7.25 -15.71 1.86
CA HIS A 97 -8.26 -16.74 2.12
C HIS A 97 -9.68 -16.30 1.72
N LEU A 98 -9.89 -15.05 1.31
CA LEU A 98 -11.18 -14.52 0.84
C LEU A 98 -11.11 -14.06 -0.60
N CYS A 99 -12.17 -14.31 -1.37
CA CYS A 99 -12.31 -13.70 -2.68
C CYS A 99 -12.64 -12.21 -2.58
N LYS A 100 -12.31 -11.42 -3.62
CA LYS A 100 -12.57 -9.97 -3.64
C LYS A 100 -14.03 -9.63 -3.34
N PRO A 101 -15.06 -10.29 -3.94
CA PRO A 101 -16.46 -10.01 -3.61
C PRO A 101 -16.78 -10.20 -2.12
N CYS A 102 -16.43 -11.36 -1.54
CA CYS A 102 -16.72 -11.65 -0.12
C CYS A 102 -15.99 -10.69 0.82
N ARG A 103 -14.73 -10.36 0.52
CA ARG A 103 -13.97 -9.36 1.29
C ARG A 103 -14.61 -7.98 1.21
N ASN A 104 -15.06 -7.56 0.04
CA ASN A 104 -15.72 -6.27 -0.16
C ASN A 104 -17.09 -6.23 0.53
N ALA A 105 -17.86 -7.31 0.49
CA ALA A 105 -19.13 -7.43 1.21
C ALA A 105 -18.92 -7.34 2.73
N ALA A 106 -17.94 -8.07 3.27
CA ALA A 106 -17.58 -7.99 4.68
C ALA A 106 -17.10 -6.59 5.09
N THR A 107 -16.34 -5.91 4.21
CA THR A 107 -15.90 -4.53 4.46
C THR A 107 -17.09 -3.57 4.51
N ARG A 108 -18.08 -3.71 3.61
CA ARG A 108 -19.31 -2.91 3.60
C ARG A 108 -20.14 -3.15 4.86
N ALA A 109 -20.41 -4.41 5.19
CA ALA A 109 -21.14 -4.78 6.40
C ALA A 109 -20.46 -4.24 7.67
N TRP A 110 -19.13 -4.29 7.75
CA TRP A 110 -18.39 -3.69 8.86
C TRP A 110 -18.55 -2.17 8.91
N ALA A 111 -18.46 -1.49 7.76
CA ALA A 111 -18.63 -0.03 7.68
C ALA A 111 -20.04 0.42 8.08
N GLU A 112 -21.07 -0.32 7.66
CA GLU A 112 -22.47 -0.09 8.03
C GLU A 112 -22.70 -0.30 9.54
N ALA A 113 -22.10 -1.35 10.12
CA ALA A 113 -22.20 -1.63 11.55
C ALA A 113 -21.34 -0.68 12.43
N ASN A 114 -20.32 -0.02 11.85
CA ASN A 114 -19.33 0.77 12.58
C ASN A 114 -19.09 2.14 11.91
N PRO A 115 -20.13 2.98 11.73
CA PRO A 115 -20.03 4.20 10.91
C PRO A 115 -19.00 5.20 11.46
N SER A 116 -18.94 5.40 12.78
CA SER A 116 -18.01 6.35 13.39
C SER A 116 -16.55 5.87 13.30
N GLN A 117 -16.29 4.57 13.49
CA GLN A 117 -14.94 4.02 13.31
C GLN A 117 -14.52 4.05 11.84
N TRP A 118 -15.45 3.77 10.91
CA TRP A 118 -15.20 3.88 9.49
C TRP A 118 -14.80 5.30 9.10
N GLU A 119 -15.57 6.32 9.50
CA GLU A 119 -15.25 7.72 9.24
C GLU A 119 -13.88 8.12 9.80
N ARG A 120 -13.56 7.72 11.05
CA ARG A 120 -12.26 7.99 11.66
C ARG A 120 -11.13 7.34 10.88
N ASN A 121 -11.28 6.06 10.51
CA ASN A 121 -10.28 5.35 9.72
C ASN A 121 -10.07 5.97 8.33
N GLN A 122 -11.15 6.44 7.70
CA GLN A 122 -11.08 7.14 6.42
C GLN A 122 -10.35 8.48 6.55
N ARG A 123 -10.68 9.27 7.59
CA ARG A 123 -9.99 10.54 7.88
C ARG A 123 -8.49 10.31 8.08
N ARG A 124 -8.13 9.39 8.96
CA ARG A 124 -6.73 9.04 9.25
C ARG A 124 -5.97 8.59 8.00
N SER A 125 -6.58 7.73 7.18
CA SER A 125 -6.00 7.25 5.93
C SER A 125 -5.80 8.40 4.93
N TYR A 126 -6.77 9.30 4.82
CA TYR A 126 -6.73 10.47 3.95
C TYR A 126 -5.62 11.44 4.35
N LEU A 127 -5.52 11.81 5.63
CA LEU A 127 -4.48 12.70 6.16
C LEU A 127 -3.08 12.15 5.85
N ARG A 128 -2.86 10.86 6.14
CA ARG A 128 -1.57 10.22 5.92
C ARG A 128 -1.22 10.13 4.43
N ARG A 129 -2.17 9.73 3.57
CA ARG A 129 -1.90 9.51 2.15
C ARG A 129 -1.72 10.82 1.39
N LYS A 130 -2.51 11.84 1.71
CA LYS A 130 -2.53 13.10 0.95
C LYS A 130 -1.51 14.11 1.48
N TYR A 131 -1.34 14.18 2.80
CA TYR A 131 -0.54 15.23 3.44
C TYR A 131 0.64 14.68 4.25
N GLY A 132 0.76 13.36 4.40
CA GLY A 132 1.81 12.77 5.26
C GLY A 132 1.60 13.05 6.75
N MET A 133 0.40 13.45 7.15
CA MET A 133 0.09 13.88 8.52
C MET A 133 -0.65 12.80 9.31
N THR A 134 -0.44 12.81 10.62
CA THR A 134 -1.28 12.15 11.62
C THR A 134 -2.43 13.07 12.07
N GLU A 135 -3.37 12.54 12.85
CA GLU A 135 -4.42 13.38 13.47
C GLU A 135 -3.81 14.35 14.49
N ALA A 136 -2.80 13.90 15.26
CA ALA A 136 -2.09 14.75 16.20
C ALA A 136 -1.34 15.91 15.51
N ASP A 137 -0.73 15.66 14.35
CA ASP A 137 -0.08 16.74 13.56
C ASP A 137 -1.11 17.78 13.10
N TYR A 138 -2.32 17.34 12.73
CA TYR A 138 -3.39 18.24 12.32
C TYR A 138 -3.89 19.07 13.51
N ASP A 139 -4.09 18.44 14.66
CA ASP A 139 -4.57 19.12 15.87
C ASP A 139 -3.52 20.12 16.38
N ALA A 140 -2.24 19.75 16.39
CA ALA A 140 -1.14 20.64 16.75
C ALA A 140 -1.02 21.83 15.78
N LEU A 141 -1.22 21.62 14.48
CA LEU A 141 -1.24 22.71 13.50
C LEU A 141 -2.42 23.66 13.73
N LEU A 142 -3.59 23.12 14.06
CA LEU A 142 -4.77 23.91 14.35
C LEU A 142 -4.60 24.73 15.64
N GLU A 143 -4.03 24.12 16.67
CA GLU A 143 -3.72 24.76 17.95
C GLU A 143 -2.67 25.86 17.78
N ALA A 144 -1.62 25.63 16.98
CA ALA A 144 -0.63 26.65 16.65
C ALA A 144 -1.24 27.86 15.91
N GLN A 145 -2.38 27.68 15.23
CA GLN A 145 -3.17 28.75 14.62
C GLN A 145 -4.24 29.35 15.56
N GLY A 146 -4.24 29.00 16.84
CA GLY A 146 -5.23 29.44 17.82
C GLY A 146 -6.63 28.87 17.59
N GLY A 147 -6.75 27.76 16.85
CA GLY A 147 -8.04 27.20 16.45
C GLY A 147 -8.70 27.92 15.28
N LEU A 148 -7.97 28.82 14.58
CA LEU A 148 -8.53 29.73 13.58
C LEU A 148 -7.94 29.50 12.19
N CYS A 149 -8.60 30.07 11.18
CA CYS A 149 -8.11 30.12 9.80
C CYS A 149 -6.82 30.95 9.72
N ALA A 150 -5.77 30.41 9.09
CA ALA A 150 -4.47 31.09 8.97
C ALA A 150 -4.50 32.39 8.14
N ILE A 151 -5.56 32.62 7.34
CA ILE A 151 -5.68 33.83 6.50
C ILE A 151 -6.59 34.88 7.13
N CYS A 152 -7.85 34.53 7.44
CA CYS A 152 -8.82 35.52 7.91
C CYS A 152 -8.97 35.57 9.44
N GLY A 153 -8.36 34.65 10.19
CA GLY A 153 -8.53 34.56 11.65
C GLY A 153 -9.94 34.15 12.08
N GLY A 154 -10.84 33.80 11.17
CA GLY A 154 -12.17 33.30 11.50
C GLY A 154 -12.18 31.80 11.84
N PRO A 155 -13.31 31.27 12.33
CA PRO A 155 -13.49 29.83 12.51
C PRO A 155 -13.20 29.07 11.20
N PRO A 156 -12.38 28.02 11.24
CA PRO A 156 -11.98 27.33 10.02
C PRO A 156 -13.04 26.35 9.50
N GLY A 157 -14.01 25.98 10.34
CA GLY A 157 -15.27 25.37 9.90
C GLY A 157 -16.33 26.43 9.64
N ASP A 158 -17.28 26.15 8.73
CA ASP A 158 -18.45 27.02 8.57
C ASP A 158 -19.66 26.47 9.37
N SER A 159 -20.68 27.31 9.56
CA SER A 159 -21.93 26.96 10.25
C SER A 159 -22.75 25.87 9.54
N ARG A 160 -22.35 25.48 8.32
CA ARG A 160 -22.97 24.40 7.52
C ARG A 160 -22.26 23.06 7.70
N GLY A 161 -21.27 22.99 8.59
CA GLY A 161 -20.55 21.76 8.91
C GLY A 161 -19.42 21.43 7.93
N PHE A 162 -18.99 22.38 7.08
CA PHE A 162 -17.80 22.15 6.27
C PHE A 162 -16.57 21.99 7.15
N ARG A 163 -15.82 20.92 6.91
CA ARG A 163 -14.56 20.63 7.60
C ARG A 163 -13.49 21.64 7.15
N PRO A 164 -12.61 22.09 8.06
CA PRO A 164 -11.46 22.90 7.71
C PRO A 164 -10.61 22.29 6.59
N HIS A 165 -10.03 23.14 5.75
CA HIS A 165 -9.20 22.72 4.62
C HIS A 165 -7.73 22.78 4.99
N ILE A 166 -6.99 21.71 4.71
CA ILE A 166 -5.52 21.69 4.82
C ILE A 166 -4.96 22.23 3.52
N ASP A 167 -4.41 23.43 3.60
CA ASP A 167 -3.76 24.11 2.50
C ASP A 167 -2.32 23.61 2.34
N HIS A 168 -1.88 23.42 1.10
CA HIS A 168 -0.57 22.87 0.78
C HIS A 168 -0.05 23.41 -0.54
N CYS A 169 1.27 23.53 -0.65
CA CYS A 169 1.93 23.96 -1.87
C CYS A 169 1.80 22.86 -2.96
N HIS A 170 1.13 23.16 -4.07
CA HIS A 170 0.94 22.22 -5.18
C HIS A 170 2.24 21.74 -5.85
N LYS A 171 3.36 22.47 -5.68
CA LYS A 171 4.68 22.09 -6.23
C LYS A 171 5.45 21.13 -5.30
N THR A 172 5.34 21.32 -3.99
CA THR A 172 6.20 20.61 -3.01
C THR A 172 5.42 19.63 -2.13
N GLY A 173 4.10 19.71 -2.11
CA GLY A 173 3.23 18.97 -1.20
C GLY A 173 3.31 19.44 0.26
N ARG A 174 4.14 20.45 0.58
CA ARG A 174 4.29 20.96 1.95
C ARG A 174 3.01 21.65 2.40
N VAL A 175 2.52 21.26 3.56
CA VAL A 175 1.38 21.90 4.23
C VAL A 175 1.77 23.31 4.64
N ARG A 176 0.89 24.28 4.31
CA ARG A 176 1.06 25.69 4.66
C ARG A 176 0.28 26.05 5.91
N GLY A 177 -0.94 25.52 6.06
CA GLY A 177 -1.80 25.79 7.20
C GLY A 177 -3.21 25.23 7.03
N ILE A 178 -4.08 25.53 7.99
CA ILE A 178 -5.50 25.20 7.96
C ILE A 178 -6.30 26.47 7.63
N LEU A 179 -7.13 26.39 6.60
CA LEU A 179 -7.94 27.48 6.09
C LEU A 179 -9.43 27.18 6.20
N CYS A 180 -10.23 28.23 6.35
CA CYS A 180 -11.66 28.12 6.12
C CYS A 180 -11.95 27.88 4.62
N ASN A 181 -13.13 27.35 4.32
CA ASN A 181 -13.53 27.02 2.95
C ASN A 181 -13.46 28.24 2.00
N LEU A 182 -13.88 29.41 2.47
CA LEU A 182 -13.87 30.65 1.67
C LEU A 182 -12.45 31.11 1.33
N CYS A 183 -11.55 31.14 2.32
CA CYS A 183 -10.16 31.53 2.08
C CYS A 183 -9.44 30.54 1.16
N ASN A 184 -9.67 29.23 1.36
CA ASN A 184 -9.09 28.20 0.49
C ASN A 184 -9.58 28.33 -0.96
N GLN A 185 -10.89 28.52 -1.16
CA GLN A 185 -11.45 28.74 -2.50
C GLN A 185 -10.98 30.04 -3.13
N GLY A 186 -10.89 31.14 -2.36
CA GLY A 186 -10.38 32.42 -2.84
C GLY A 186 -8.93 32.31 -3.32
N LEU A 187 -8.08 31.61 -2.55
CA LEU A 187 -6.69 31.37 -2.91
C LEU A 187 -6.57 30.57 -4.22
N GLY A 188 -7.34 29.48 -4.33
CA GLY A 188 -7.38 28.66 -5.55
C GLY A 188 -8.01 29.39 -6.75
N GLY A 189 -9.02 30.22 -6.54
CA GLY A 189 -9.65 31.04 -7.57
C GLY A 189 -8.71 32.08 -8.18
N LEU A 190 -7.73 32.54 -7.38
CA LEU A 190 -6.63 33.40 -7.82
C LEU A 190 -5.36 32.59 -8.13
N ARG A 191 -5.51 31.29 -8.40
CA ARG A 191 -4.49 30.35 -8.90
C ARG A 191 -3.26 30.19 -8.00
N ASP A 192 -3.40 30.43 -6.70
CA ASP A 192 -2.28 30.46 -5.75
C ASP A 192 -1.13 31.42 -6.19
N ASP A 193 -1.44 32.44 -7.01
CA ASP A 193 -0.44 33.32 -7.61
C ASP A 193 -0.31 34.65 -6.84
N PRO A 194 0.84 34.92 -6.21
CA PRO A 194 1.09 36.17 -5.48
C PRO A 194 0.94 37.43 -6.33
N GLU A 195 1.24 37.40 -7.64
CA GLU A 195 1.08 38.57 -8.52
C GLU A 195 -0.39 38.87 -8.80
N ILE A 196 -1.21 37.84 -8.99
CA ILE A 196 -2.66 38.00 -9.16
C ILE A 196 -3.28 38.52 -7.85
N LEU A 197 -2.85 37.99 -6.70
CA LEU A 197 -3.30 38.45 -5.38
C LEU A 197 -2.94 39.92 -5.13
N ARG A 198 -1.71 40.34 -5.45
CA ARG A 198 -1.30 41.76 -5.39
C ARG A 198 -2.17 42.64 -6.29
N SER A 199 -2.46 42.18 -7.51
CA SER A 199 -3.32 42.91 -8.45
C SER A 199 -4.75 43.05 -7.93
N ALA A 200 -5.29 42.01 -7.28
CA ALA A 200 -6.59 42.04 -6.64
C ALA A 200 -6.63 43.06 -5.48
N ILE A 201 -5.59 43.12 -4.64
CA ILE A 201 -5.47 44.14 -3.58
C ILE A 201 -5.44 45.55 -4.21
N ALA A 202 -4.62 45.77 -5.23
CA ALA A 202 -4.52 47.07 -5.90
C ALA A 202 -5.84 47.50 -6.54
N TYR A 203 -6.59 46.56 -7.12
CA TYR A 203 -7.94 46.81 -7.65
C TYR A 203 -8.89 47.27 -6.54
N LEU A 204 -8.97 46.53 -5.42
CA LEU A 204 -9.82 46.90 -4.30
C LEU A 204 -9.48 48.27 -3.72
N LEU A 205 -8.19 48.60 -3.60
CA LEU A 205 -7.75 49.90 -3.09
C LEU A 205 -8.13 51.06 -4.01
N ARG A 206 -8.09 50.89 -5.33
CA ARG A 206 -8.51 51.92 -6.31
C ARG A 206 -10.02 52.18 -6.29
N HIS A 207 -10.81 51.18 -5.93
CA HIS A 207 -12.27 51.24 -5.91
C HIS A 207 -12.84 51.27 -4.49
N ARG A 208 -12.00 51.56 -3.49
CA ARG A 208 -12.47 51.72 -2.12
C ARG A 208 -13.15 53.07 -2.02
N GLU A 209 -14.47 53.07 -1.88
CA GLU A 209 -15.19 54.28 -1.51
C GLU A 209 -14.64 54.78 -0.17
N ALA A 210 -14.33 56.07 -0.09
CA ALA A 210 -14.02 56.70 1.18
C ALA A 210 -15.28 56.62 2.04
N ALA A 211 -15.26 55.73 3.04
CA ALA A 211 -16.29 55.65 4.06
C ALA A 211 -16.22 56.87 4.98
#